data_AF-A0A2P8H8H4-F1
#
_entry.id   AF-A0A2P8H8H4-F1
#
_cell.length_a   1.000
_cell.length_b   1.000
_cell.length_c   1.000
_cell.angle_alpha   90.00
_cell.angle_beta   90.00
_cell.angle_gamma   90.00
#
_symmetry.space_group_name_H-M   'P 1'
#
loop_
_entity.id
_entity.type
_entity.pdbx_description
1 polymer ?
#
loop_
_entity_poly.entity_id
_entity_poly.type
_entity_poly.pdbx_seq_one_letter_code
_entity_poly.pdbx_strand_id
1 'polypeptide(L)'
;MLQDHTIEVNPKHLMLFGEQEIIDILKHELCHYHLHLEGRGYRHKDPEFKALLAQVGGARFCQRIPEAKQTSQARHVYVCTLCYEVYVRKKRMNLQKYRCGVCRGLLKQKEVSYEKK
;
A
#
# COMPACT_ATOMS: atom_id res chain seq x y z
N MET A 1 -7.88 -13.74 -1.08
CA MET A 1 -6.52 -14.30 -1.19
C MET A 1 -6.72 -15.80 -1.27
N LEU A 2 -6.29 -16.44 -2.37
CA LEU A 2 -6.48 -17.87 -2.70
C LEU A 2 -7.79 -18.23 -3.45
N GLN A 3 -8.01 -17.65 -4.63
CA GLN A 3 -8.95 -18.24 -5.61
C GLN A 3 -8.22 -19.11 -6.66
N ASP A 4 -6.91 -18.93 -6.82
CA ASP A 4 -6.13 -19.43 -7.96
C ASP A 4 -4.78 -20.08 -7.57
N HIS A 5 -4.55 -20.37 -6.29
CA HIS A 5 -3.37 -21.09 -5.75
C HIS A 5 -2.00 -20.58 -6.27
N THR A 6 -1.93 -19.34 -6.75
CA THR A 6 -0.72 -18.78 -7.37
C THR A 6 0.08 -18.01 -6.33
N ILE A 7 1.38 -18.29 -6.22
CA ILE A 7 2.29 -17.57 -5.34
C ILE A 7 3.03 -16.50 -6.17
N GLU A 8 2.74 -15.23 -5.87
CA GLU A 8 3.40 -14.09 -6.49
C GLU A 8 4.47 -13.51 -5.56
N VAL A 9 5.68 -13.31 -6.07
CA VAL A 9 6.78 -12.68 -5.32
C VAL A 9 7.35 -11.53 -6.13
N ASN A 10 7.57 -10.38 -5.49
CA ASN A 10 8.14 -9.22 -6.15
C ASN A 10 9.66 -9.37 -6.31
N PRO A 11 10.22 -9.37 -7.54
CA PRO A 11 11.64 -9.61 -7.79
C PRO A 11 12.56 -8.55 -7.16
N LYS A 12 12.03 -7.37 -6.79
CA LYS A 12 12.80 -6.35 -6.07
C LYS A 12 13.30 -6.83 -4.70
N HIS A 13 12.61 -7.78 -4.06
CA HIS A 13 13.10 -8.36 -2.80
C HIS A 13 14.41 -9.12 -3.02
N LEU A 14 14.50 -9.91 -4.10
CA LEU A 14 15.73 -10.60 -4.48
C LEU A 14 16.86 -9.60 -4.74
N MET A 15 16.56 -8.53 -5.48
CA MET A 15 17.54 -7.51 -5.86
C MET A 15 18.09 -6.71 -4.66
N LEU A 16 17.26 -6.45 -3.65
CA LEU A 16 17.61 -5.55 -2.54
C LEU A 16 18.07 -6.29 -1.28
N PHE A 17 17.53 -7.48 -1.04
CA PHE A 17 17.68 -8.20 0.23
C PHE A 17 18.23 -9.62 0.05
N GLY A 18 18.38 -10.07 -1.20
CA GLY A 18 19.01 -11.35 -1.54
C GLY A 18 18.05 -12.54 -1.49
N GLU A 19 18.64 -13.73 -1.65
CA GLU A 19 17.91 -14.99 -1.79
C GLU A 19 17.16 -15.39 -0.52
N GLN A 20 17.73 -15.12 0.65
CA GLN A 20 17.11 -15.48 1.93
C GLN A 20 15.75 -14.81 2.13
N GLU A 21 15.60 -13.55 1.69
CA GLU A 21 14.32 -12.85 1.74
C GLU A 21 13.25 -13.54 0.86
N ILE A 22 13.64 -14.03 -0.32
CA ILE A 22 12.73 -14.78 -1.20
C ILE A 22 12.35 -16.11 -0.56
N ILE A 23 13.30 -16.83 0.04
CA ILE A 23 13.03 -18.07 0.75
C ILE A 23 12.02 -17.83 1.88
N ASP A 24 12.18 -16.74 2.64
CA ASP A 24 11.29 -16.41 3.75
C ASP A 24 9.88 -16.03 3.27
N ILE A 25 9.77 -15.27 2.17
CA ILE A 25 8.49 -14.98 1.51
C ILE A 25 7.83 -16.26 1.01
N LEU A 26 8.58 -17.15 0.36
CA LEU A 26 8.03 -18.42 -0.14
C LEU A 26 7.54 -19.31 0.99
N LYS A 27 8.33 -19.47 2.07
CA LYS A 27 7.90 -20.21 3.26
C LYS A 27 6.60 -19.65 3.83
N HIS A 28 6.46 -18.32 3.87
CA HIS A 28 5.26 -17.65 4.34
C HIS A 28 4.03 -18.01 3.51
N GLU A 29 4.11 -17.83 2.18
CA GLU A 29 2.99 -18.12 1.27
C GLU A 29 2.65 -19.61 1.24
N LEU A 30 3.65 -20.48 1.32
CA LEU A 30 3.45 -21.93 1.42
C LEU A 30 2.75 -22.35 2.71
N CYS A 31 2.99 -21.65 3.84
CA CYS A 31 2.25 -21.91 5.08
C CYS A 31 0.76 -21.58 4.93
N HIS A 32 0.42 -20.46 4.27
CA HIS A 32 -0.97 -20.14 3.95
C HIS A 32 -1.59 -21.22 3.08
N TYR A 33 -0.89 -21.60 2.02
CA TYR A 33 -1.35 -22.58 1.05
C TYR A 33 -1.61 -23.95 1.70
N HIS A 34 -0.65 -24.45 2.48
CA HIS A 34 -0.77 -25.74 3.15
C HIS A 34 -1.96 -25.78 4.11
N LEU A 35 -2.09 -24.80 5.00
CA LEU A 35 -3.20 -24.74 5.95
C LEU A 35 -4.56 -24.52 5.27
N HIS A 36 -4.57 -23.82 4.13
CA HIS A 36 -5.78 -23.65 3.33
C HIS A 36 -6.24 -24.99 2.72
N LEU A 37 -5.32 -25.79 2.18
CA LEU A 37 -5.62 -27.14 1.67
C LEU A 37 -6.14 -28.07 2.77
N GLU A 38 -5.60 -27.95 3.99
CA GLU A 38 -6.04 -28.74 5.16
C GLU A 38 -7.35 -28.23 5.78
N GLY A 39 -7.92 -27.11 5.31
CA GLY A 39 -9.13 -26.51 5.89
C GLY A 39 -8.92 -25.92 7.29
N ARG A 40 -7.67 -25.62 7.65
CA ARG A 40 -7.24 -25.13 8.97
C ARG A 40 -7.13 -23.60 9.03
N GLY A 41 -6.79 -23.07 10.20
CA GLY A 41 -6.58 -21.63 10.42
C GLY A 41 -5.34 -21.11 9.68
N TYR A 42 -5.50 -20.67 8.43
CA TYR A 42 -4.41 -20.19 7.57
C TYR A 42 -4.08 -18.70 7.72
N ARG A 43 -4.92 -17.88 8.36
CA ARG A 43 -4.71 -16.42 8.39
C ARG A 43 -3.62 -16.04 9.38
N HIS A 44 -2.96 -14.89 9.20
CA HIS A 44 -1.93 -14.40 10.13
C HIS A 44 -2.34 -14.28 11.60
N LYS A 45 -3.65 -14.15 11.86
CA LYS A 45 -4.18 -14.08 13.23
C LYS A 45 -4.27 -15.46 13.89
N ASP A 46 -4.35 -16.52 13.10
CA ASP A 46 -4.66 -17.87 13.54
C ASP A 46 -3.44 -18.49 14.23
N PRO A 47 -3.61 -19.23 15.34
CA PRO A 47 -2.50 -19.84 16.07
C PRO A 47 -1.75 -20.89 15.24
N GLU A 48 -2.47 -21.64 14.42
CA GLU A 48 -1.91 -22.72 13.59
C GLU A 48 -0.92 -22.19 12.55
N PHE A 49 -1.27 -21.08 11.89
CA PHE A 49 -0.35 -20.38 11.00
C PHE A 49 0.93 -19.95 11.71
N LYS A 50 0.82 -19.35 12.91
CA LYS A 50 2.00 -18.90 13.67
C LYS A 50 2.89 -20.07 14.09
N ALA A 51 2.28 -21.19 14.50
CA ALA A 51 3.00 -22.39 14.88
C ALA A 51 3.75 -23.00 13.69
N LEU A 52 3.07 -23.17 12.55
CA LEU A 52 3.67 -23.72 11.34
C LEU A 52 4.80 -22.83 10.80
N LEU A 53 4.57 -21.51 10.76
CA LEU A 53 5.57 -20.54 10.30
C LEU A 53 6.84 -20.58 11.15
N ALA A 54 6.70 -20.70 12.47
CA ALA A 54 7.82 -20.85 13.39
C ALA A 54 8.57 -22.18 13.16
N GLN A 55 7.83 -23.28 12.95
CA GLN A 55 8.41 -24.61 12.69
C GLN A 55 9.26 -24.63 11.41
N VAL A 56 8.82 -23.96 10.34
CA VAL A 56 9.58 -23.91 9.07
C VAL A 56 10.66 -22.82 9.06
N GLY A 57 10.78 -22.06 10.15
CA GLY A 57 11.71 -20.93 10.27
C GLY A 57 11.47 -19.88 9.20
N GLY A 58 10.20 -19.51 8.96
CA GLY A 58 9.83 -18.45 8.02
C GLY A 58 9.62 -17.11 8.71
N ALA A 59 9.73 -16.01 7.97
CA ALA A 59 9.45 -14.69 8.48
C ALA A 59 7.96 -14.34 8.38
N ARG A 60 7.42 -13.71 9.41
CA ARG A 60 6.03 -13.21 9.38
C ARG A 60 5.86 -11.98 8.50
N PHE A 61 6.92 -11.19 8.36
CA PHE A 61 6.92 -9.94 7.62
C PHE A 61 8.16 -9.89 6.73
N CYS A 62 7.98 -9.42 5.49
CA CYS A 62 9.07 -9.14 4.57
C CYS A 62 9.72 -7.78 4.88
N GLN A 63 10.95 -7.60 4.41
CA GLN A 63 11.63 -6.32 4.49
C GLN A 63 10.96 -5.30 3.57
N ARG A 64 10.79 -4.08 4.08
CA ARG A 64 10.16 -3.02 3.31
C ARG A 64 11.12 -2.55 2.22
N ILE A 65 10.76 -2.77 0.95
CA ILE A 65 11.44 -2.16 -0.20
C ILE A 65 11.46 -0.64 0.01
N PRO A 66 12.64 0.01 0.05
CA PRO A 66 12.72 1.45 0.07
C PRO A 66 12.05 1.99 -1.18
N GLU A 67 10.94 2.69 -1.01
CA GLU A 67 10.34 3.45 -2.09
C GLU A 67 11.38 4.49 -2.51
N ALA A 68 11.77 4.51 -3.79
CA ALA A 68 12.48 5.66 -4.35
C ALA A 68 11.66 6.88 -3.93
N LYS A 69 12.28 7.79 -3.15
CA LYS A 69 11.62 9.00 -2.65
C LYS A 69 10.77 9.53 -3.79
N GLN A 70 9.45 9.46 -3.64
CA GLN A 70 8.51 10.08 -4.56
C GLN A 70 8.77 11.58 -4.48
N THR A 71 9.77 12.04 -5.23
CA THR A 71 10.13 13.43 -5.40
C THR A 71 8.93 14.06 -6.10
N SER A 72 8.24 14.93 -5.35
CA SER A 72 6.95 15.54 -5.68
C SER A 72 5.75 14.59 -5.70
N GLN A 73 5.20 14.27 -4.53
CA GLN A 73 3.74 14.11 -4.48
C GLN A 73 3.14 15.44 -4.97
N ALA A 74 2.69 15.47 -6.22
CA ALA A 74 2.01 16.61 -6.80
C ALA A 74 0.90 17.06 -5.83
N ARG A 75 1.08 18.23 -5.23
CA ARG A 75 0.13 18.83 -4.31
C ARG A 75 -0.93 19.48 -5.17
N HIS A 76 -2.16 18.98 -5.07
CA HIS A 76 -3.31 19.59 -5.73
C HIS A 76 -3.77 20.76 -4.88
N VAL A 77 -3.85 21.94 -5.49
CA VAL A 77 -4.33 23.15 -4.84
C VAL A 77 -5.72 23.45 -5.34
N TYR A 78 -6.65 23.71 -4.43
CA TYR A 78 -8.03 24.07 -4.72
C TYR A 78 -8.37 25.40 -4.06
N VAL A 79 -9.15 26.23 -4.75
CA VAL A 79 -9.57 27.54 -4.25
C VAL A 79 -11.09 27.63 -4.31
N CYS A 80 -11.69 28.14 -3.23
CA CYS A 80 -13.11 28.46 -3.24
C CYS A 80 -13.42 29.65 -4.15
N THR A 81 -14.47 29.55 -4.95
CA THR A 81 -14.89 30.63 -5.85
C THR A 81 -15.63 31.78 -5.16
N LEU A 82 -16.01 31.62 -3.88
CA LEU A 82 -16.78 32.62 -3.13
C LEU A 82 -15.94 33.29 -2.05
N CYS A 83 -15.33 32.50 -1.15
CA CYS A 83 -14.54 33.02 -0.03
C CYS A 83 -13.03 32.91 -0.24
N TYR A 84 -12.58 32.43 -1.41
CA TYR A 84 -11.17 32.33 -1.80
C TYR A 84 -10.28 31.46 -0.89
N GLU A 85 -10.89 30.68 0.01
CA GLU A 85 -10.18 29.75 0.88
C GLU A 85 -9.38 28.71 0.07
N VAL A 86 -8.15 28.44 0.50
CA VAL A 86 -7.19 27.60 -0.24
C VAL A 86 -7.01 26.24 0.45
N TYR A 87 -7.14 25.17 -0.32
CA TYR A 87 -6.98 23.79 0.16
C TYR A 87 -5.85 23.09 -0.58
N VAL A 88 -4.80 22.70 0.15
CA VAL A 88 -3.68 21.92 -0.40
C VAL A 88 -3.86 20.43 -0.05
N ARG A 89 -3.86 19.55 -1.05
CA ARG A 89 -4.14 18.12 -0.88
C ARG A 89 -3.12 17.23 -1.58
N LYS A 90 -2.84 16.06 -0.97
CA LYS A 90 -2.00 15.01 -1.56
C LYS A 90 -2.73 14.15 -2.62
N LYS A 91 -4.06 14.11 -2.58
CA LYS A 91 -4.92 13.37 -3.53
C LYS A 91 -5.85 14.34 -4.25
N ARG A 92 -6.22 14.03 -5.50
CA ARG A 92 -7.22 14.81 -6.26
C ARG A 92 -8.59 14.78 -5.56
N MET A 93 -9.23 15.93 -5.49
CA MET A 93 -10.59 16.10 -4.96
C MET A 93 -11.61 16.13 -6.10
N ASN A 94 -12.73 15.42 -5.95
CA ASN A 94 -13.84 15.50 -6.89
C ASN A 94 -14.63 16.81 -6.67
N LEU A 95 -14.46 17.79 -7.56
CA LEU A 95 -15.09 19.11 -7.43
C LEU A 95 -16.61 19.11 -7.59
N GLN A 96 -17.21 18.03 -8.11
CA GLN A 96 -18.67 17.87 -8.15
C GLN A 96 -19.23 17.49 -6.77
N LYS A 97 -18.51 16.65 -6.02
CA LYS A 97 -18.94 16.15 -4.70
C LYS A 97 -18.59 17.10 -3.54
N TYR A 98 -17.43 17.73 -3.60
CA TYR A 98 -16.90 18.52 -2.48
C TYR A 98 -17.20 20.03 -2.63
N ARG A 99 -17.26 20.72 -1.50
CA ARG A 99 -17.52 22.16 -1.38
C ARG A 99 -16.57 22.78 -0.36
N CYS A 100 -16.47 24.11 -0.36
CA CYS A 100 -15.73 24.85 0.66
C CYS A 100 -16.27 24.54 2.06
N GLY A 101 -15.37 24.26 3.01
CA GLY A 101 -15.74 23.98 4.40
C GLY A 101 -16.23 25.19 5.18
N VAL A 102 -15.97 26.41 4.68
CA VAL A 102 -16.36 27.67 5.33
C VAL A 102 -17.69 28.17 4.79
N CYS A 103 -17.78 28.41 3.48
CA CYS A 103 -18.96 29.04 2.87
C CYS A 103 -19.84 28.09 2.04
N ARG A 104 -19.48 26.80 1.95
CA ARG A 104 -20.15 25.80 1.08
C ARG A 104 -20.12 26.12 -0.43
N GLY A 105 -19.34 27.11 -0.85
CA GLY A 105 -19.13 27.47 -2.26
C GLY A 105 -18.40 26.40 -3.07
N LEU A 106 -18.46 26.55 -4.41
CA LEU A 106 -17.75 25.69 -5.35
C LEU A 106 -16.22 25.85 -5.20
N LEU A 107 -15.50 24.78 -5.55
CA LEU A 107 -14.05 24.72 -5.54
C LEU A 107 -13.55 24.62 -6.98
N LYS A 108 -12.45 25.31 -7.30
CA LYS A 108 -11.71 25.19 -8.56
C LYS A 108 -10.29 24.72 -8.29
N GLN A 109 -9.76 23.84 -9.15
CA GLN A 109 -8.36 23.44 -9.07
C GLN A 109 -7.47 24.56 -9.63
N LYS A 110 -6.42 24.92 -8.90
CA LYS A 110 -5.35 25.78 -9.37
C LYS A 110 -4.27 24.88 -9.94
N GLU A 111 -3.87 25.10 -11.20
CA GLU A 111 -2.71 24.44 -11.77
C GLU A 111 -1.46 24.97 -11.06
N VAL A 112 -0.66 24.06 -10.51
CA VAL A 112 0.61 24.41 -9.89
C VAL A 112 1.70 23.97 -10.85
N SER A 113 2.31 24.93 -11.55
CA SER A 113 3.55 24.72 -12.29
C SER A 113 4.68 24.53 -11.28
N TYR A 114 5.28 23.35 -11.28
CA TYR A 114 6.47 23.09 -10.47
C TYR A 114 7.71 23.64 -11.19
N GLU A 115 8.23 24.79 -10.74
CA GLU A 115 9.61 25.15 -11.05
C GLU A 115 10.54 24.21 -10.28
N LYS A 116 11.27 23.38 -11.02
CA LYS A 116 12.34 22.53 -10.47
C LYS A 116 13.45 23.45 -9.97
N LYS A 117 13.79 23.33 -8.68
CA LYS A 117 15.02 23.90 -8.09
C LYS A 117 16.01 22.78 -7.84
#